data_AF-A0A812HV55-F1
#
_entry.id   AF-A0A812HV55-F1
#
_cell.length_a   1.000
_cell.length_b   1.000
_cell.length_c   1.000
_cell.angle_alpha   90.00
_cell.angle_beta   90.00
_cell.angle_gamma   90.00
#
_symmetry.space_group_name_H-M   'P 1'
#
loop_
_entity.id
_entity.type
_entity.pdbx_description
1 polymer ?
#
loop_
_entity_poly.entity_id
_entity_poly.type
_entity_poly.pdbx_seq_one_letter_code
_entity_poly.pdbx_strand_id
1 'polypeptide(L)'
;MARRVSWLLSILQVQTCLGVSVQVDDRGEAAAAPAAAPLIRKAEENTSSWVFVHVPKTAGTTIWDALGPSYTDSGRYDEVQFACMKHNPPKHHVRNSFAIVREPCERLVSEFAWAKNQAWFDIYYKDYGVVKTFPPTCEMFNGWVRSVLQRYTAQSDVEDCHLIPQWCYLSKVDRILPLDDRLQRNFRALAPEFRTAVLKRLNSDDSARRSNVTCACLDAENMLAIQRHFREDFATWREISGRSSPFAPQSASAAA
;
A
#
# COMPACT_ATOMS: atom_id res chain seq x y z
N MET A 1 38.13 6.13 15.40
CA MET A 1 37.31 5.03 15.95
C MET A 1 36.01 4.95 15.15
N ALA A 2 35.97 4.10 14.12
CA ALA A 2 34.78 3.92 13.28
C ALA A 2 33.93 2.79 13.87
N ARG A 3 32.77 3.12 14.43
CA ARG A 3 31.76 2.12 14.83
C ARG A 3 31.09 1.59 13.56
N ARG A 4 31.57 0.44 13.05
CA ARG A 4 30.81 -0.40 12.14
C ARG A 4 29.64 -1.00 12.93
N VAL A 5 28.45 -0.42 12.78
CA VAL A 5 27.22 -1.04 13.30
C VAL A 5 26.92 -2.23 12.39
N SER A 6 27.16 -3.43 12.90
CA SER A 6 26.78 -4.69 12.25
C SER A 6 25.27 -4.86 12.37
N TRP A 7 24.54 -4.58 11.28
CA TRP A 7 23.08 -4.70 11.18
C TRP A 7 22.61 -6.10 10.74
N LEU A 8 23.49 -7.11 10.70
CA LEU A 8 23.27 -8.27 9.84
C LEU A 8 22.49 -9.46 10.42
N LEU A 9 21.99 -9.47 11.67
CA LEU A 9 21.48 -10.72 12.25
C LEU A 9 20.23 -10.68 13.13
N SER A 10 19.43 -9.61 13.13
CA SER A 10 18.19 -9.61 13.91
C SER A 10 16.97 -9.20 13.09
N ILE A 11 15.91 -9.99 13.25
CA ILE A 11 14.49 -9.74 12.95
C ILE A 11 14.00 -10.25 11.60
N LEU A 12 13.58 -11.52 11.62
CA LEU A 12 12.65 -12.13 10.67
C LEU A 12 11.23 -12.07 11.26
N GLN A 13 10.81 -10.90 11.75
CA GLN A 13 9.38 -10.64 11.98
C GLN A 13 8.85 -10.03 10.69
N VAL A 14 8.39 -10.88 9.78
CA VAL A 14 7.48 -10.43 8.73
C VAL A 14 6.19 -10.12 9.44
N GLN A 15 5.94 -8.84 9.69
CA GLN A 15 4.69 -8.37 10.26
C GLN A 15 3.59 -8.72 9.26
N THR A 16 2.87 -9.82 9.53
CA THR A 16 1.82 -10.28 8.64
C THR A 16 0.67 -9.28 8.68
N CYS A 17 0.00 -9.09 7.53
CA CYS A 17 -1.19 -8.24 7.39
C CYS A 17 -2.32 -8.56 8.38
N LEU A 18 -2.20 -9.65 9.14
CA LEU A 18 -3.18 -10.08 10.11
C LEU A 18 -3.15 -9.25 11.40
N GLY A 19 -2.10 -8.43 11.65
CA GLY A 19 -2.03 -7.62 12.88
C GLY A 19 -2.07 -8.45 14.17
N VAL A 20 -2.00 -9.77 14.07
CA VAL A 20 -1.90 -10.68 15.20
C VAL A 20 -0.44 -11.07 15.32
N SER A 21 0.33 -10.26 16.04
CA SER A 21 1.43 -10.84 16.81
C SER A 21 0.77 -11.77 17.83
N VAL A 22 0.74 -13.08 17.52
CA VAL A 22 0.35 -14.09 18.52
C VAL A 22 1.43 -14.05 19.59
N GLN A 23 1.20 -13.28 20.66
CA GLN A 23 1.91 -13.52 21.90
C GLN A 23 1.36 -14.83 22.44
N VAL A 24 2.14 -15.89 22.27
CA VAL A 24 1.90 -17.14 22.99
C VAL A 24 2.35 -16.85 24.42
N ASP A 25 1.40 -16.55 25.31
CA ASP A 25 1.67 -16.57 26.75
C ASP A 25 1.92 -18.04 27.14
N ASP A 26 2.90 -18.29 28.01
CA ASP A 26 3.37 -19.61 28.45
C ASP A 26 2.30 -20.41 29.24
N ARG A 27 1.05 -19.91 29.30
CA ARG A 27 -0.06 -20.46 30.08
C ARG A 27 -1.15 -21.16 29.27
N GLY A 28 -1.09 -21.12 27.93
CA GLY A 28 -1.93 -21.98 27.09
C GLY A 28 -3.46 -21.76 27.16
N GLU A 29 -3.95 -20.66 27.72
CA GLU A 29 -5.39 -20.34 27.74
C GLU A 29 -5.71 -19.15 26.83
N ALA A 30 -6.46 -19.42 25.75
CA ALA A 30 -6.99 -18.41 24.85
C ALA A 30 -8.15 -17.67 25.53
N ALA A 31 -7.93 -16.40 25.89
CA ALA A 31 -9.00 -15.54 26.36
C ALA A 31 -10.04 -15.31 25.25
N ALA A 32 -11.31 -15.54 25.56
CA ALA A 32 -12.42 -15.30 24.65
C ALA A 32 -12.51 -13.81 24.30
N ALA A 33 -12.45 -13.48 23.00
CA ALA A 33 -12.58 -12.12 22.51
C ALA A 33 -13.97 -11.55 22.85
N PRO A 34 -14.06 -10.27 23.27
CA PRO A 34 -15.35 -9.63 23.54
C PRO A 34 -16.17 -9.53 22.26
N ALA A 35 -17.47 -9.78 22.37
CA ALA A 35 -18.43 -9.65 21.28
C ALA A 35 -18.45 -8.20 20.77
N ALA A 36 -18.01 -7.99 19.52
CA ALA A 36 -18.01 -6.69 18.86
C ALA A 36 -19.44 -6.14 18.75
N ALA A 37 -19.59 -4.83 19.01
CA ALA A 37 -20.86 -4.12 19.04
C ALA A 37 -21.51 -3.96 17.64
N PRO A 38 -22.85 -3.82 17.54
CA PRO A 38 -23.60 -3.95 16.31
C PRO A 38 -23.63 -2.65 15.49
N LEU A 39 -22.55 -2.33 14.77
CA LEU A 39 -22.54 -1.27 13.75
C LEU A 39 -22.59 -1.82 12.31
N ILE A 40 -22.40 -3.13 12.11
CA ILE A 40 -22.57 -3.82 10.82
C ILE A 40 -24.05 -4.14 10.50
N ARG A 41 -25.00 -3.26 10.83
CA ARG A 41 -26.41 -3.44 10.43
C ARG A 41 -26.85 -2.54 9.27
N LYS A 42 -26.07 -1.50 8.92
CA LYS A 42 -26.41 -0.64 7.77
C LYS A 42 -25.90 -1.14 6.41
N ALA A 43 -24.98 -2.11 6.39
CA ALA A 43 -24.43 -2.65 5.14
C ALA A 43 -25.27 -3.80 4.55
N GLU A 44 -26.13 -4.44 5.35
CA GLU A 44 -26.88 -5.62 4.90
C GLU A 44 -28.18 -5.29 4.15
N GLU A 45 -28.73 -4.08 4.30
CA GLU A 45 -30.03 -3.71 3.71
C GLU A 45 -29.94 -3.11 2.30
N ASN A 46 -28.74 -2.93 1.73
CA ASN A 46 -28.56 -2.46 0.36
C ASN A 46 -27.50 -3.29 -0.37
N THR A 47 -27.81 -4.56 -0.61
CA THR A 47 -26.90 -5.59 -1.14
C THR A 47 -26.43 -5.35 -2.59
N SER A 48 -26.78 -4.22 -3.22
CA SER A 48 -26.57 -3.99 -4.65
C SER A 48 -25.46 -3.00 -5.02
N SER A 49 -24.84 -2.31 -4.06
CA SER A 49 -23.78 -1.33 -4.38
C SER A 49 -22.39 -1.94 -4.26
N TRP A 50 -21.55 -1.75 -5.28
CA TRP A 50 -20.15 -2.12 -5.23
C TRP A 50 -19.36 -1.27 -4.22
N VAL A 51 -18.41 -1.90 -3.52
CA VAL A 51 -17.50 -1.24 -2.57
C VAL A 51 -16.11 -1.12 -3.16
N PHE A 52 -15.57 0.10 -3.23
CA PHE A 52 -14.18 0.32 -3.58
C PHE A 52 -13.28 0.30 -2.34
N VAL A 53 -12.43 -0.73 -2.20
CA VAL A 53 -11.39 -0.79 -1.16
C VAL A 53 -10.15 -0.03 -1.65
N HIS A 54 -9.95 1.16 -1.08
CA HIS A 54 -8.89 2.06 -1.50
C HIS A 54 -7.52 1.66 -0.94
N VAL A 55 -6.63 1.22 -1.83
CA VAL A 55 -5.19 1.05 -1.57
C VAL A 55 -4.45 2.38 -1.83
N PRO A 56 -3.63 2.90 -0.90
CA PRO A 56 -2.93 4.16 -1.13
C PRO A 56 -2.13 4.17 -2.43
N LYS A 57 -2.25 5.28 -3.18
CA LYS A 57 -1.53 5.58 -4.43
C LYS A 57 -1.89 4.69 -5.62
N THR A 58 -3.06 4.06 -5.60
CA THR A 58 -3.58 3.23 -6.70
C THR A 58 -4.80 3.84 -7.40
N ALA A 59 -4.79 5.17 -7.59
CA ALA A 59 -5.87 5.93 -8.25
C ALA A 59 -7.18 6.10 -7.45
N GLY A 60 -7.12 6.08 -6.13
CA GLY A 60 -8.33 6.27 -5.31
C GLY A 60 -9.03 7.61 -5.55
N THR A 61 -8.30 8.72 -5.76
CA THR A 61 -8.90 10.01 -6.14
C THR A 61 -9.64 9.93 -7.47
N THR A 62 -9.12 9.19 -8.45
CA THR A 62 -9.77 9.02 -9.75
C THR A 62 -11.09 8.25 -9.63
N ILE A 63 -11.13 7.20 -8.81
CA ILE A 63 -12.36 6.45 -8.55
C ILE A 63 -13.35 7.29 -7.76
N TRP A 64 -12.89 8.01 -6.73
CA TRP A 64 -13.70 8.93 -5.95
C TRP A 64 -14.37 9.99 -6.84
N ASP A 65 -13.61 10.61 -7.75
CA ASP A 65 -14.14 11.62 -8.66
C ASP A 65 -15.19 11.06 -9.63
N ALA A 66 -15.05 9.78 -10.03
CA ALA A 66 -15.93 9.15 -11.00
C ALA A 66 -17.23 8.62 -10.38
N LEU A 67 -17.19 8.11 -9.15
CA LEU A 67 -18.32 7.47 -8.49
C LEU A 67 -18.94 8.32 -7.36
N GLY A 68 -18.20 9.28 -6.82
CA GLY A 68 -18.59 10.04 -5.64
C GLY A 68 -18.40 9.28 -4.32
N PRO A 69 -18.70 9.93 -3.19
CA PRO A 69 -18.47 9.41 -1.84
C PRO A 69 -19.24 8.13 -1.50
N SER A 70 -20.33 7.83 -2.22
CA SER A 70 -21.24 6.73 -1.89
C SER A 70 -20.68 5.35 -2.24
N TYR A 71 -19.63 5.28 -3.06
CA TYR A 71 -19.01 4.01 -3.51
C TYR A 71 -17.66 3.74 -2.87
N THR A 72 -17.16 4.70 -2.09
CA THR A 72 -15.82 4.66 -1.52
C THR A 72 -15.95 4.47 -0.03
N ASP A 73 -15.89 3.23 0.41
CA ASP A 73 -15.52 2.97 1.80
C ASP A 73 -14.01 3.19 1.91
N SER A 74 -13.62 4.40 2.30
CA SER A 74 -12.22 4.75 2.56
C SER A 74 -11.71 4.06 3.83
N GLY A 75 -11.90 2.75 3.94
CA GLY A 75 -11.44 1.97 5.08
C GLY A 75 -11.84 2.52 6.44
N ARG A 76 -13.08 3.00 6.60
CA ARG A 76 -13.64 3.25 7.95
C ARG A 76 -14.06 1.91 8.55
N TYR A 77 -13.14 0.96 8.59
CA TYR A 77 -13.31 -0.29 9.30
C TYR A 77 -13.02 0.02 10.76
N ASP A 78 -14.04 -0.16 11.61
CA ASP A 78 -13.90 0.04 13.03
C ASP A 78 -12.71 -0.82 13.54
N GLU A 79 -11.88 -0.21 14.40
CA GLU A 79 -10.88 -0.88 15.25
C GLU A 79 -9.54 -1.30 14.60
N VAL A 80 -8.86 -0.43 13.85
CA VAL A 80 -7.39 -0.51 13.80
C VAL A 80 -6.81 0.80 14.32
N GLN A 81 -6.00 0.73 15.38
CA GLN A 81 -5.32 1.86 16.02
C GLN A 81 -4.19 2.44 15.16
N PHE A 82 -4.44 2.67 13.86
CA PHE A 82 -3.55 3.50 13.05
C PHE A 82 -4.20 4.87 12.89
N ALA A 83 -3.46 5.94 13.18
CA ALA A 83 -3.95 7.32 13.02
C ALA A 83 -4.21 7.70 11.55
N CYS A 84 -3.81 6.85 10.59
CA CYS A 84 -4.28 6.92 9.23
C CYS A 84 -5.77 6.49 9.16
N MET A 85 -6.66 7.40 9.55
CA MET A 85 -8.10 7.19 9.68
C MET A 85 -8.84 6.77 8.39
N LYS A 86 -8.14 6.55 7.26
CA LYS A 86 -8.76 6.39 5.93
C LYS A 86 -8.22 5.26 5.05
N HIS A 87 -7.19 4.51 5.49
CA HIS A 87 -6.60 3.46 4.63
C HIS A 87 -6.18 2.22 5.42
N ASN A 88 -7.08 1.66 6.23
CA ASN A 88 -6.79 0.37 6.88
C ASN A 88 -7.19 -0.81 5.97
N PRO A 89 -6.38 -1.88 5.86
CA PRO A 89 -6.80 -3.11 5.24
C PRO A 89 -8.06 -3.67 5.92
N PRO A 90 -9.02 -4.23 5.16
CA PRO A 90 -10.15 -4.92 5.77
C PRO A 90 -9.68 -6.11 6.62
N LYS A 91 -10.26 -6.30 7.82
CA LYS A 91 -10.01 -7.50 8.63
C LYS A 91 -10.63 -8.75 7.97
N HIS A 92 -11.82 -8.56 7.42
CA HIS A 92 -12.63 -9.60 6.80
C HIS A 92 -12.81 -9.33 5.32
N HIS A 93 -13.22 -10.37 4.59
CA HIS A 93 -13.56 -10.24 3.18
C HIS A 93 -14.76 -9.30 3.01
N VAL A 94 -14.65 -8.37 2.05
CA VAL A 94 -15.66 -7.37 1.71
C VAL A 94 -16.40 -7.88 0.47
N ARG A 95 -17.70 -8.15 0.60
CA ARG A 95 -18.53 -8.62 -0.53
C ARG A 95 -18.85 -7.49 -1.50
N ASN A 96 -19.10 -7.86 -2.76
CA ASN A 96 -19.34 -6.97 -3.88
C ASN A 96 -18.28 -5.87 -3.97
N SER A 97 -17.01 -6.23 -3.80
CA SER A 97 -15.94 -5.25 -3.67
C SER A 97 -14.89 -5.35 -4.76
N PHE A 98 -14.19 -4.24 -4.96
CA PHE A 98 -13.03 -4.21 -5.82
C PHE A 98 -11.92 -3.33 -5.26
N ALA A 99 -10.70 -3.61 -5.67
CA ALA A 99 -9.54 -2.77 -5.40
C ALA A 99 -8.72 -2.56 -6.67
N ILE A 100 -7.87 -1.54 -6.66
CA ILE A 100 -6.89 -1.30 -7.72
C ILE A 100 -5.51 -1.61 -7.18
N VAL A 101 -4.75 -2.41 -7.91
CA VAL A 101 -3.34 -2.71 -7.63
C VAL A 101 -2.44 -1.91 -8.57
N ARG A 102 -1.32 -1.43 -8.06
CA ARG A 102 -0.26 -0.78 -8.86
C ARG A 102 1.02 -1.59 -8.77
N GLU A 103 1.87 -1.49 -9.79
CA GLU A 103 3.23 -2.02 -9.73
C GLU A 103 3.91 -1.54 -8.42
N PRO A 104 4.45 -2.44 -7.58
CA PRO A 104 4.80 -2.10 -6.21
C PRO A 104 5.84 -0.99 -6.07
N CYS A 105 6.84 -0.98 -6.95
CA CYS A 105 7.88 0.04 -6.91
C CYS A 105 7.36 1.41 -7.42
N GLU A 106 6.58 1.42 -8.50
CA GLU A 106 5.94 2.63 -9.02
C GLU A 106 4.95 3.24 -8.02
N ARG A 107 4.33 2.42 -7.18
CA ARG A 107 3.51 2.88 -6.05
C ARG A 107 4.36 3.66 -5.06
N LEU A 108 5.53 3.15 -4.71
CA LEU A 108 6.46 3.79 -3.78
C LEU A 108 7.03 5.11 -4.33
N VAL A 109 7.34 5.17 -5.63
CA VAL A 109 7.75 6.44 -6.29
C VAL A 109 6.64 7.48 -6.18
N SER A 110 5.39 7.09 -6.42
CA SER A 110 4.25 8.01 -6.33
C SER A 110 3.94 8.42 -4.90
N GLU A 111 4.24 7.55 -3.93
CA GLU A 111 4.16 7.87 -2.51
C GLU A 111 5.19 8.94 -2.16
N PHE A 112 6.47 8.71 -2.44
CA PHE A 112 7.54 9.70 -2.23
C PHE A 112 7.20 11.07 -2.82
N ALA A 113 6.69 11.08 -4.05
CA ALA A 113 6.39 12.31 -4.76
C ALA A 113 5.28 13.15 -4.09
N TRP A 114 4.35 12.48 -3.41
CA TRP A 114 3.31 13.12 -2.59
C TRP A 114 3.83 13.46 -1.19
N ALA A 115 4.49 12.51 -0.54
CA ALA A 115 4.99 12.58 0.83
C ALA A 115 5.94 13.77 1.01
N LYS A 116 6.87 14.01 0.07
CA LYS A 116 7.85 15.10 0.15
C LYS A 116 7.24 16.51 0.24
N ASN A 117 5.96 16.67 -0.14
CA ASN A 117 5.26 17.94 -0.06
C ASN A 117 4.43 18.06 1.24
N GLN A 118 4.46 17.06 2.12
CA GLN A 118 3.75 17.06 3.38
C GLN A 118 4.64 17.61 4.50
N ALA A 119 4.04 18.34 5.43
CA ALA A 119 4.77 18.94 6.55
C ALA A 119 5.48 17.88 7.43
N TRP A 120 4.85 16.71 7.62
CA TRP A 120 5.41 15.62 8.42
C TRP A 120 6.67 14.98 7.79
N PHE A 121 6.91 15.20 6.50
CA PHE A 121 8.11 14.68 5.83
C PHE A 121 9.41 15.26 6.41
N ASP A 122 9.34 16.41 7.08
CA ASP A 122 10.50 17.03 7.72
C ASP A 122 11.19 16.13 8.76
N ILE A 123 10.47 15.14 9.31
CA ILE A 123 11.05 14.14 10.23
C ILE A 123 12.20 13.36 9.58
N TYR A 124 12.11 13.06 8.28
CA TYR A 124 13.15 12.30 7.58
C TYR A 124 14.43 13.11 7.40
N TYR A 125 14.31 14.43 7.22
CA TYR A 125 15.48 15.30 7.14
C TYR A 125 16.16 15.45 8.51
N LYS A 126 15.35 15.68 9.55
CA LYS A 126 15.85 15.99 10.90
C LYS A 126 16.40 14.77 11.63
N ASP A 127 15.67 13.65 11.55
CA ASP A 127 15.93 12.50 12.42
C ASP A 127 16.67 11.37 11.69
N TYR A 128 16.57 11.32 10.35
CA TYR A 128 17.16 10.27 9.53
C TYR A 128 18.20 10.77 8.52
N GLY A 129 18.47 12.08 8.49
CA GLY A 129 19.51 12.66 7.63
C GLY A 129 19.21 12.55 6.13
N VAL A 130 17.94 12.43 5.73
CA VAL A 130 17.56 12.51 4.31
C VAL A 130 17.95 13.88 3.77
N VAL A 131 18.48 13.92 2.55
CA VAL A 131 18.86 15.18 1.91
C VAL A 131 17.61 15.96 1.48
N LYS A 132 17.53 17.24 1.85
CA LYS A 132 16.42 18.14 1.47
C LYS A 132 16.79 18.96 0.23
N THR A 133 16.37 18.51 -0.96
CA THR A 133 16.67 19.17 -2.24
C THR A 133 15.42 19.42 -3.07
N PHE A 134 15.40 20.52 -3.82
CA PHE A 134 14.38 20.81 -4.83
C PHE A 134 15.07 21.22 -6.15
N PRO A 135 14.86 20.48 -7.27
CA PRO A 135 13.99 19.32 -7.43
C PRO A 135 14.43 18.08 -6.62
N PRO A 136 13.54 17.10 -6.38
CA PRO A 136 13.92 15.84 -5.74
C PRO A 136 14.95 15.07 -6.58
N THR A 137 15.84 14.35 -5.90
CA THR A 137 16.93 13.58 -6.52
C THR A 137 16.82 12.09 -6.22
N CYS A 138 17.56 11.25 -6.96
CA CYS A 138 17.68 9.83 -6.62
C CYS A 138 18.26 9.60 -5.21
N GLU A 139 19.20 10.44 -4.77
CA GLU A 139 19.79 10.36 -3.43
C GLU A 139 18.73 10.62 -2.34
N MET A 140 17.93 11.67 -2.51
CA MET A 140 16.82 11.97 -1.61
C MET A 140 15.80 10.84 -1.57
N PHE A 141 15.48 10.23 -2.72
CA PHE A 141 14.57 9.09 -2.79
C PHE A 141 15.11 7.87 -2.06
N ASN A 142 16.39 7.49 -2.26
CA ASN A 142 17.03 6.40 -1.54
C ASN A 142 17.11 6.64 -0.03
N GLY A 143 17.47 7.87 0.37
CA GLY A 143 17.48 8.25 1.78
C GLY A 143 16.10 8.09 2.40
N TRP A 144 15.06 8.56 1.72
CA TRP A 144 13.68 8.42 2.19
C TRP A 144 13.24 6.96 2.27
N VAL A 145 13.47 6.14 1.24
CA VAL A 145 13.10 4.70 1.24
C VAL A 145 13.74 3.96 2.40
N ARG A 146 15.04 4.14 2.60
CA ARG A 146 15.76 3.53 3.73
C ARG A 146 15.13 3.93 5.06
N SER A 147 14.87 5.22 5.23
CA SER A 147 14.36 5.80 6.47
C SER A 147 12.93 5.37 6.77
N VAL A 148 12.05 5.36 5.76
CA VAL A 148 10.64 4.99 5.95
C VAL A 148 10.48 3.51 6.24
N LEU A 149 11.23 2.63 5.57
CA LEU A 149 11.21 1.19 5.86
C LEU A 149 11.83 0.86 7.22
N GLN A 150 12.92 1.53 7.58
CA GLN A 150 13.52 1.42 8.91
C GLN A 150 12.52 1.84 9.99
N ARG A 151 11.86 2.99 9.81
CA ARG A 151 10.85 3.48 10.75
C ARG A 151 9.68 2.52 10.86
N TYR A 152 9.12 2.07 9.73
CA TYR A 152 8.01 1.11 9.68
C TYR A 152 8.33 -0.19 10.43
N THR A 153 9.56 -0.70 10.29
CA THR A 153 9.99 -1.93 10.97
C THR A 153 10.23 -1.70 12.47
N ALA A 154 10.75 -0.54 12.85
CA ALA A 154 11.17 -0.26 14.22
C ALA A 154 10.03 0.18 15.14
N GLN A 155 8.95 0.73 14.59
CA GLN A 155 7.80 1.17 15.39
C GLN A 155 6.56 0.44 14.85
N SER A 156 6.05 -0.51 15.62
CA SER A 156 4.80 -1.22 15.29
C SER A 156 3.62 -0.27 15.09
N ASP A 157 3.75 0.93 15.64
CA ASP A 157 2.71 1.95 15.74
C ASP A 157 2.89 3.02 14.65
N VAL A 158 3.85 2.88 13.72
CA VAL A 158 4.01 3.86 12.64
C VAL A 158 2.69 3.98 11.89
N GLU A 159 2.13 5.18 11.98
CA GLU A 159 0.86 5.64 11.40
C GLU A 159 0.88 5.74 9.86
N ASP A 160 1.78 5.01 9.19
CA ASP A 160 2.01 5.11 7.76
C ASP A 160 1.37 3.94 7.02
N CYS A 161 0.03 4.01 6.94
CA CYS A 161 -0.79 3.08 6.16
C CYS A 161 -0.37 2.99 4.67
N HIS A 162 0.41 3.95 4.16
CA HIS A 162 0.87 3.97 2.77
C HIS A 162 1.98 2.95 2.51
N LEU A 163 2.67 2.47 3.55
CA LEU A 163 3.71 1.45 3.45
C LEU A 163 3.19 0.03 3.70
N ILE A 164 1.93 -0.12 4.11
CA ILE A 164 1.28 -1.43 4.20
C ILE A 164 1.30 -2.10 2.80
N PRO A 165 1.72 -3.37 2.69
CA PRO A 165 1.65 -4.11 1.44
C PRO A 165 0.23 -4.13 0.85
N GLN A 166 0.11 -3.96 -0.46
CA GLN A 166 -1.16 -3.93 -1.16
C GLN A 166 -1.93 -5.23 -0.96
N TRP A 167 -1.24 -6.38 -0.95
CA TRP A 167 -1.80 -7.71 -0.69
C TRP A 167 -2.69 -7.74 0.56
N CYS A 168 -2.37 -6.97 1.61
CA CYS A 168 -3.18 -6.88 2.82
C CYS A 168 -4.62 -6.45 2.52
N TYR A 169 -4.80 -5.56 1.55
CA TYR A 169 -6.11 -5.07 1.08
C TYR A 169 -6.69 -6.02 0.03
N LEU A 170 -5.86 -6.42 -0.95
CA LEU A 170 -6.27 -7.17 -2.12
C LEU A 170 -6.80 -8.57 -1.77
N SER A 171 -6.28 -9.18 -0.70
CA SER A 171 -6.72 -10.50 -0.20
C SER A 171 -8.17 -10.53 0.31
N LYS A 172 -8.79 -9.37 0.44
CA LYS A 172 -10.11 -9.19 1.08
C LYS A 172 -11.18 -8.70 0.12
N VAL A 173 -10.88 -8.62 -1.18
CA VAL A 173 -11.85 -8.13 -2.17
C VAL A 173 -12.24 -9.19 -3.20
N ASP A 174 -13.38 -8.99 -3.85
CA ASP A 174 -13.85 -9.91 -4.91
C ASP A 174 -13.13 -9.72 -6.23
N ARG A 175 -12.71 -8.49 -6.54
CA ARG A 175 -12.14 -8.11 -7.84
C ARG A 175 -10.93 -7.22 -7.67
N ILE A 176 -9.88 -7.49 -8.44
CA ILE A 176 -8.66 -6.68 -8.46
C ILE A 176 -8.44 -6.18 -9.88
N LEU A 177 -8.26 -4.86 -10.03
CA LEU A 177 -7.99 -4.23 -11.32
C LEU A 177 -6.53 -3.72 -11.35
N PRO A 178 -5.75 -3.99 -12.39
CA PRO A 178 -4.42 -3.41 -12.52
C PRO A 178 -4.50 -1.93 -12.90
N LEU A 179 -3.67 -1.09 -12.28
CA LEU A 179 -3.45 0.30 -12.68
C LEU A 179 -2.56 0.35 -13.92
N ASP A 180 -3.16 0.16 -15.09
CA ASP A 180 -2.52 0.29 -16.39
C ASP A 180 -3.44 0.96 -17.41
N ASP A 181 -3.01 1.03 -18.68
CA ASP A 181 -3.77 1.69 -19.77
C ASP A 181 -5.14 1.04 -20.05
N ARG A 182 -5.42 -0.14 -19.48
CA ARG A 182 -6.68 -0.87 -19.60
C ARG A 182 -7.64 -0.56 -18.45
N LEU A 183 -7.23 0.19 -17.43
CA LEU A 183 -8.04 0.45 -16.22
C LEU A 183 -9.44 0.96 -16.56
N GLN A 184 -9.56 1.98 -17.42
CA GLN A 184 -10.85 2.53 -17.84
C GLN A 184 -11.80 1.47 -18.39
N ARG A 185 -11.29 0.59 -19.26
CA ARG A 185 -12.08 -0.49 -19.86
C ARG A 185 -12.47 -1.54 -18.82
N ASN A 186 -11.51 -1.98 -18.01
CA ASN A 186 -11.72 -3.01 -17.00
C ASN A 186 -12.71 -2.53 -15.92
N PHE A 187 -12.62 -1.26 -15.53
CA PHE A 187 -13.54 -0.63 -14.59
C PHE A 187 -14.97 -0.59 -15.11
N ARG A 188 -15.18 -0.18 -16.37
CA ARG A 188 -16.50 -0.19 -17.02
C ARG A 188 -17.09 -1.60 -17.18
N ALA A 189 -16.23 -2.62 -17.26
CA ALA A 189 -16.64 -4.01 -17.37
C ALA A 189 -17.00 -4.66 -16.02
N LEU A 190 -16.65 -4.01 -14.91
CA LEU A 190 -16.86 -4.55 -13.56
C LEU A 190 -18.36 -4.64 -13.21
N ALA A 191 -19.14 -3.63 -13.58
CA ALA A 191 -20.56 -3.53 -13.22
C ALA A 191 -21.38 -2.74 -14.27
N PRO A 192 -22.67 -3.05 -14.49
CA PRO A 192 -23.52 -2.29 -15.40
C PRO A 192 -23.58 -0.78 -15.14
N GLU A 193 -23.61 -0.38 -13.88
CA GLU A 193 -23.64 1.02 -13.43
C GLU A 193 -22.34 1.79 -13.72
N PHE A 194 -21.22 1.09 -13.93
CA PHE A 194 -19.93 1.72 -14.25
C PHE A 194 -19.71 1.92 -15.75
N ARG A 195 -20.57 1.39 -16.62
CA ARG A 195 -20.36 1.38 -18.08
C ARG A 195 -20.14 2.77 -18.68
N THR A 196 -20.79 3.79 -18.15
CA THR A 196 -20.71 5.18 -18.65
C THR A 196 -19.68 6.02 -17.91
N ALA A 197 -19.08 5.50 -16.82
CA ALA A 197 -18.13 6.26 -16.01
C ALA A 197 -16.89 6.65 -16.82
N VAL A 198 -16.36 7.85 -16.57
CA VAL A 198 -15.14 8.37 -17.20
C VAL A 198 -14.12 8.59 -16.10
N LEU A 199 -13.08 7.75 -16.06
CA LEU A 199 -11.96 7.96 -15.17
C LEU A 199 -11.13 9.11 -15.73
N LYS A 200 -10.95 10.17 -14.93
CA LYS A 200 -9.98 11.22 -15.26
C LYS A 200 -8.62 10.57 -15.44
N ARG A 201 -7.89 11.02 -16.47
CA ARG A 201 -6.52 10.55 -16.71
C ARG A 201 -5.73 10.73 -15.42
N LEU A 202 -5.04 9.68 -14.99
CA LEU A 202 -4.13 9.76 -13.86
C LEU A 202 -3.17 10.91 -14.13
N ASN A 203 -3.02 11.82 -13.17
CA ASN A 203 -2.09 12.94 -13.30
C ASN A 203 -0.71 12.37 -13.66
N SER A 204 -0.31 12.50 -14.93
CA SER A 204 1.05 12.20 -15.39
C SER A 204 2.05 13.21 -14.82
N ASP A 205 1.55 14.29 -14.24
CA ASP A 205 2.27 15.39 -13.60
C ASP A 205 2.80 15.04 -12.19
N ASP A 206 3.20 13.78 -11.99
CA ASP A 206 3.83 13.41 -10.74
C ASP A 206 5.19 14.12 -10.65
N SER A 207 5.34 15.02 -9.67
CA SER A 207 6.51 15.91 -9.58
C SER A 207 7.83 15.15 -9.53
N ALA A 208 7.85 13.93 -8.99
CA ALA A 208 9.02 13.06 -9.01
C ALA A 208 9.42 12.61 -10.43
N ARG A 209 8.45 12.26 -11.29
CA ARG A 209 8.72 11.86 -12.67
C ARG A 209 9.26 13.02 -13.50
N ARG A 210 8.77 14.24 -13.26
CA ARG A 210 9.32 15.46 -13.87
C ARG A 210 10.78 15.72 -13.46
N SER A 211 11.20 15.16 -12.33
CA SER A 211 12.58 15.22 -11.83
C SER A 211 13.37 13.94 -12.09
N ASN A 212 12.89 13.06 -12.98
CA ASN A 212 13.51 11.78 -13.31
C ASN A 212 13.72 10.83 -12.13
N VAL A 213 13.00 11.02 -11.02
CA VAL A 213 13.00 10.07 -9.90
C VAL A 213 12.08 8.91 -10.24
N THR A 214 12.67 7.72 -10.35
CA THR A 214 11.98 6.47 -10.74
C THR A 214 12.51 5.31 -9.90
N CYS A 215 11.93 4.12 -10.09
CA CYS A 215 12.43 2.89 -9.51
C CYS A 215 13.89 2.55 -9.86
N ALA A 216 14.37 3.01 -11.02
CA ALA A 216 15.76 2.83 -11.41
C ALA A 216 16.76 3.64 -10.56
N CYS A 217 16.27 4.63 -9.79
CA CYS A 217 17.12 5.36 -8.84
C CYS A 217 17.55 4.50 -7.64
N LEU A 218 16.82 3.43 -7.30
CA LEU A 218 17.07 2.67 -6.08
C LEU A 218 18.42 1.97 -6.14
N ASP A 219 19.22 2.15 -5.09
CA ASP A 219 20.41 1.34 -4.89
C ASP A 219 20.05 -0.12 -4.61
N ALA A 220 21.04 -1.02 -4.72
CA ALA A 220 20.81 -2.45 -4.59
C ALA A 220 20.26 -2.84 -3.20
N GLU A 221 20.66 -2.11 -2.15
CA GLU A 221 20.22 -2.36 -0.78
C GLU A 221 18.73 -2.03 -0.62
N ASN A 222 18.33 -0.83 -1.02
CA ASN A 222 16.95 -0.38 -0.98
C ASN A 222 16.04 -1.21 -1.89
N MET A 223 16.51 -1.58 -3.09
CA MET A 223 15.76 -2.45 -3.98
C MET A 223 15.51 -3.81 -3.33
N LEU A 224 16.51 -4.42 -2.69
CA LEU A 224 16.35 -5.68 -1.98
C LEU A 224 15.37 -5.56 -0.79
N ALA A 225 15.43 -4.45 -0.05
CA ALA A 225 14.51 -4.18 1.05
C ALA A 225 13.05 -4.07 0.56
N ILE A 226 12.81 -3.34 -0.53
CA ILE A 226 11.50 -3.22 -1.19
C ILE A 226 11.01 -4.57 -1.70
N GLN A 227 11.87 -5.32 -2.39
CA GLN A 227 11.57 -6.67 -2.89
C GLN A 227 11.17 -7.64 -1.78
N ARG A 228 11.79 -7.51 -0.60
CA ARG A 228 11.44 -8.31 0.57
C ARG A 228 10.11 -7.87 1.18
N HIS A 229 9.91 -6.56 1.37
CA HIS A 229 8.73 -6.00 2.03
C HIS A 229 7.45 -6.15 1.19
N PHE A 230 7.55 -6.01 -0.13
CA PHE A 230 6.42 -6.07 -1.06
C PHE A 230 6.40 -7.36 -1.89
N ARG A 231 6.95 -8.46 -1.38
CA ARG A 231 7.08 -9.73 -2.12
C ARG A 231 5.75 -10.21 -2.69
N GLU A 232 4.71 -10.26 -1.86
CA GLU A 232 3.36 -10.70 -2.23
C GLU A 232 2.71 -9.74 -3.22
N ASP A 233 2.99 -8.44 -3.12
CA ASP A 233 2.49 -7.45 -4.08
C ASP A 233 3.10 -7.67 -5.46
N PHE A 234 4.39 -8.01 -5.57
CA PHE A 234 5.03 -8.32 -6.85
C PHE A 234 4.43 -9.57 -7.50
N ALA A 235 4.12 -10.59 -6.71
CA ALA A 235 3.45 -11.80 -7.20
C ALA A 235 2.03 -11.48 -7.67
N THR A 236 1.24 -10.78 -6.84
CA THR A 236 -0.13 -10.37 -7.14
C THR A 236 -0.18 -9.48 -8.39
N TRP A 237 0.74 -8.52 -8.51
CA TRP A 237 0.82 -7.65 -9.69
C TRP A 237 1.06 -8.46 -10.96
N ARG A 238 1.94 -9.47 -10.93
CA ARG A 238 2.23 -10.30 -12.10
C ARG A 238 1.01 -11.09 -12.53
N GLU A 239 0.34 -11.74 -11.58
CA GLU A 239 -0.86 -12.53 -11.82
C GLU A 239 -1.97 -11.68 -12.45
N ILE A 240 -2.27 -10.52 -11.85
CA ILE A 240 -3.39 -9.67 -12.27
C ILE A 240 -3.08 -8.91 -13.56
N SER A 241 -1.86 -8.41 -13.73
CA SER A 241 -1.50 -7.62 -14.92
C SER A 241 -1.10 -8.48 -16.12
N GLY A 242 -0.68 -9.73 -15.89
CA GLY A 242 -0.04 -10.59 -16.88
C GLY A 242 1.38 -10.12 -17.26
N ARG A 243 2.00 -9.23 -16.46
CA ARG A 243 3.32 -8.64 -16.74
C ARG A 243 4.26 -8.87 -15.58
N SER A 244 5.48 -9.32 -15.88
CA SER A 244 6.56 -9.34 -14.90
C SER A 244 7.05 -7.93 -14.62
N SER A 245 7.19 -7.56 -13.34
CA SER A 245 7.89 -6.33 -12.97
C SER A 245 9.39 -6.50 -13.20
N PRO A 246 10.10 -5.53 -13.81
CA PRO A 246 11.55 -5.55 -13.91
C PRO A 246 12.24 -5.39 -12.54
N PHE A 247 11.49 -5.01 -11.50
CA PHE A 247 11.97 -4.81 -10.13
C PHE A 247 11.58 -5.97 -9.21
N ALA A 248 10.90 -7.01 -9.72
CA ALA A 248 10.55 -8.18 -8.92
C ALA A 248 11.81 -8.96 -8.48
N PRO A 249 11.76 -9.66 -7.33
CA PRO A 249 12.85 -10.53 -6.91
C PRO A 249 13.17 -11.57 -8.00
N GLN A 250 14.45 -11.84 -8.26
CA GLN A 250 14.86 -12.85 -9.24
C GLN A 250 14.34 -14.25 -8.90
N SER A 251 14.25 -14.59 -7.61
CA SER A 251 13.70 -15.87 -7.15
C SER A 251 12.22 -16.04 -7.49
N ALA A 252 11.50 -14.95 -7.73
CA ALA A 252 10.09 -15.00 -8.09
C ALA A 252 9.87 -15.37 -9.56
N SER A 253 10.87 -15.35 -10.44
CA SER A 253 10.67 -15.63 -11.88
C SER A 253 10.60 -17.12 -12.24
N ALA A 254 10.89 -18.03 -11.31
CA ALA A 254 11.10 -19.45 -11.60
C ALA A 254 9.92 -20.39 -11.23
N ALA A 255 8.78 -19.85 -10.77
CA ALA A 255 7.64 -20.66 -10.31
C ALA A 255 6.41 -20.54 -11.24
N ALA A 256 6.60 -20.63 -12.55
CA ALA A 256 5.53 -20.69 -13.54
C ALA A 256 5.52 -22.05 -14.24
#